data_AF-A0A8B6DN45-F1
#
_entry.id   AF-A0A8B6DN45-F1
#
_cell.length_a   1.000
_cell.length_b   1.000
_cell.length_c   1.000
_cell.angle_alpha   90.00
_cell.angle_beta   90.00
_cell.angle_gamma   90.00
#
_symmetry.space_group_name_H-M   'P 1'
#
loop_
_entity.id
_entity.type
_entity.pdbx_description
1 polymer ?
#
loop_
_entity_poly.entity_id
_entity_poly.type
_entity_poly.pdbx_seq_one_letter_code
_entity_poly.pdbx_strand_id
1 'polypeptide(L)'
;MDTMLMDETGKSLFASHVCKMFIKAFFNYLTKNMDKDRTGVQKCDIRWVLPVPVDLTDTSKQLLRSCAEQAGIPSDQLMFVTDTEAAFIYCHHSLGREHYQHLKDVTEYMVVNLGGSFTDITVLKKDGTQVIEKYRTADNGCGGSLVYKTFLKILVRIFGSQFMTSLQNEQPSVLLDIERELEFKRDVKGNHSGKINFSIPYDPINSFCKKYLGEDLSEVICSSIYGNDITLISDKMRINSDLFCNCFKPTIDNIINLMENVFADYKDSHEVSAIVMVGEFSKYNLVQEAVRQMFPKKDIIIPTYPELAEMLGAVVCGHQPCQYKQISPSQIIAAQTSVTKCIFCDNPGVYHCIECKSAFCQLCRANHDKLPAAKTHTVTDLKKIDPSAFLTNVICVSHKRELIYFCTQCHFLICSKCVTTDHKGHDITDTKTVADDYRRNAEENISDLKLTVTKMSTIVEQMKEIEKPTMKRTSETAESGIDEAVKKITKAISFTKDNKLDEVQSQFDMEMEEFQYDLKNKERIYEQQNNICESLERLMHVSHDITFITSYETLKRDIYDISDYVGEREQKQVYKFDKKGFVQEVVNAIVSGFEMRKRKKSRNKTIRQWKRLVKKRPLEIGKYTEILLHIA
;
A
#
# COMPACT_ATOMS: atom_id res chain seq x y z
N MET A 1 -4.01 9.29 -13.50
CA MET A 1 -4.45 7.93 -13.89
C MET A 1 -5.01 7.27 -12.64
N ASP A 2 -6.09 6.51 -12.75
CA ASP A 2 -6.69 5.79 -11.63
C ASP A 2 -5.78 4.63 -11.20
N THR A 3 -5.54 4.49 -9.90
CA THR A 3 -4.54 3.57 -9.34
C THR A 3 -5.16 2.22 -9.00
N MET A 4 -4.41 1.14 -9.21
CA MET A 4 -4.77 -0.20 -8.73
C MET A 4 -4.25 -0.45 -7.32
N LEU A 5 -5.15 -0.85 -6.43
CA LEU A 5 -4.91 -1.20 -5.03
C LEU A 5 -4.92 -2.70 -4.89
N MET A 6 -3.96 -3.25 -4.18
CA MET A 6 -3.88 -4.69 -3.92
C MET A 6 -4.22 -4.96 -2.45
N ASP A 7 -5.12 -5.91 -2.20
CA ASP A 7 -5.42 -6.40 -0.86
C ASP A 7 -4.38 -7.44 -0.39
N GLU A 8 -4.47 -7.81 0.89
CA GLU A 8 -3.61 -8.81 1.54
C GLU A 8 -3.71 -10.23 0.93
N THR A 9 -4.74 -10.50 0.13
CA THR A 9 -4.92 -11.76 -0.61
C THR A 9 -4.33 -11.70 -2.02
N GLY A 10 -3.77 -10.55 -2.42
CA GLY A 10 -3.20 -10.31 -3.74
C GLY A 10 -4.22 -9.92 -4.81
N LYS A 11 -5.49 -9.67 -4.45
CA LYS A 11 -6.51 -9.21 -5.41
C LYS A 11 -6.42 -7.70 -5.57
N SER A 12 -6.72 -7.20 -6.77
CA SER A 12 -6.63 -5.77 -7.04
C SER A 12 -7.95 -5.11 -7.45
N LEU A 13 -8.16 -3.90 -6.97
CA LEU A 13 -9.29 -3.02 -7.31
C LEU A 13 -8.79 -1.61 -7.63
N PHE A 14 -9.50 -0.91 -8.50
CA PHE A 14 -9.23 0.51 -8.73
C PHE A 14 -9.54 1.35 -7.48
N ALA A 15 -8.69 2.34 -7.19
CA ALA A 15 -8.88 3.27 -6.09
C ALA A 15 -10.21 4.01 -6.21
N SER A 16 -10.59 4.44 -7.42
CA SER A 16 -11.91 5.04 -7.67
C SER A 16 -13.07 4.12 -7.28
N HIS A 17 -12.91 2.81 -7.49
CA HIS A 17 -13.94 1.84 -7.12
C HIS A 17 -14.13 1.76 -5.62
N VAL A 18 -13.01 1.66 -4.87
CA VAL A 18 -13.01 1.63 -3.41
C VAL A 18 -13.59 2.93 -2.84
N CYS A 19 -13.12 4.09 -3.32
CA CYS A 19 -13.64 5.40 -2.92
C CYS A 19 -15.14 5.54 -3.17
N LYS A 20 -15.62 5.17 -4.36
CA LYS A 20 -17.05 5.17 -4.68
C LYS A 20 -17.85 4.29 -3.73
N MET A 21 -17.38 3.07 -3.46
CA MET A 21 -18.09 2.16 -2.55
C MET A 21 -18.16 2.73 -1.13
N PHE A 22 -17.08 3.33 -0.65
CA PHE A 22 -17.03 3.97 0.66
C PHE A 22 -18.00 5.16 0.75
N ILE A 23 -17.94 6.10 -0.20
CA ILE A 23 -18.85 7.25 -0.24
C ILE A 23 -20.30 6.79 -0.35
N LYS A 24 -20.58 5.77 -1.17
CA LYS A 24 -21.92 5.20 -1.33
C LYS A 24 -22.45 4.58 -0.03
N ALA A 25 -21.59 3.91 0.74
CA ALA A 25 -21.97 3.36 2.03
C ALA A 25 -22.40 4.47 3.01
N PHE A 26 -21.61 5.55 3.12
CA PHE A 26 -21.95 6.70 3.96
C PHE A 26 -23.22 7.43 3.49
N PHE A 27 -23.33 7.68 2.19
CA PHE A 27 -24.51 8.33 1.60
C PHE A 27 -25.79 7.52 1.87
N ASN A 28 -25.74 6.20 1.66
CA ASN A 28 -26.87 5.31 1.94
C ASN A 28 -27.21 5.26 3.43
N TYR A 29 -26.20 5.23 4.30
CA TYR A 29 -26.40 5.23 5.75
C TYR A 29 -27.10 6.51 6.22
N LEU A 30 -26.59 7.67 5.79
CA LEU A 30 -27.14 8.97 6.16
C LEU A 30 -28.56 9.15 5.60
N THR A 31 -28.78 8.85 4.32
CA THR A 31 -30.10 8.97 3.71
C THR A 31 -31.15 8.07 4.35
N LYS A 32 -30.78 6.82 4.68
CA LYS A 32 -31.67 5.89 5.39
C LYS A 32 -32.04 6.36 6.80
N ASN A 33 -31.14 7.06 7.49
CA ASN A 33 -31.41 7.55 8.85
C ASN A 33 -32.20 8.87 8.85
N MET A 34 -31.98 9.75 7.87
CA MET A 34 -32.81 10.96 7.71
C MET A 34 -34.30 10.64 7.54
N ASP A 35 -34.62 9.61 6.76
CA ASP A 35 -36.00 9.17 6.55
C ASP A 35 -36.66 8.68 7.87
N LYS A 36 -35.86 8.21 8.83
CA LYS A 36 -36.34 7.74 10.14
C LYS A 36 -36.54 8.86 11.15
N ASP A 37 -35.67 9.87 11.13
CA ASP A 37 -35.62 10.92 12.15
C ASP A 37 -36.73 11.98 11.99
N ARG A 38 -37.55 11.88 10.91
CA ARG A 38 -38.70 12.77 10.64
C ARG A 38 -38.38 14.27 10.73
N THR A 39 -37.15 14.64 10.38
CA THR A 39 -36.66 16.02 10.46
C THR A 39 -37.32 16.96 9.45
N GLY A 40 -38.02 16.40 8.44
CA GLY A 40 -38.61 17.17 7.33
C GLY A 40 -37.59 17.63 6.28
N VAL A 41 -36.30 17.33 6.48
CA VAL A 41 -35.20 17.67 5.57
C VAL A 41 -35.23 16.74 4.35
N GLN A 42 -35.26 17.32 3.15
CA GLN A 42 -35.17 16.57 1.90
C GLN A 42 -33.73 16.44 1.42
N LYS A 43 -33.46 15.47 0.54
CA LYS A 43 -32.13 15.29 -0.06
C LYS A 43 -31.65 16.55 -0.80
N CYS A 44 -32.55 17.31 -1.40
CA CYS A 44 -32.24 18.58 -2.09
C CYS A 44 -31.78 19.70 -1.14
N ASP A 45 -32.07 19.59 0.16
CA ASP A 45 -31.74 20.61 1.17
C ASP A 45 -30.32 20.45 1.72
N ILE A 46 -29.63 19.36 1.36
CA ILE A 46 -28.35 18.98 1.96
C ILE A 46 -27.21 19.44 1.07
N ARG A 47 -26.26 20.14 1.69
CA ARG A 47 -24.93 20.36 1.13
C ARG A 47 -23.98 19.30 1.65
N TRP A 48 -23.44 18.50 0.75
CA TRP A 48 -22.47 17.46 1.06
C TRP A 48 -21.07 18.07 1.04
N VAL A 49 -20.43 18.14 2.21
CA VAL A 49 -19.07 18.66 2.34
C VAL A 49 -18.14 17.48 2.61
N LEU A 50 -17.20 17.25 1.70
CA LEU A 50 -16.18 16.21 1.84
C LEU A 50 -14.85 16.87 2.24
N PRO A 51 -14.33 16.60 3.45
CA PRO A 51 -12.94 16.85 3.80
C PRO A 51 -12.00 16.10 2.83
N VAL A 52 -10.91 16.74 2.45
CA VAL A 52 -9.86 16.14 1.63
C VAL A 52 -8.47 16.53 2.12
N PRO A 53 -7.45 15.66 1.93
CA PRO A 53 -6.07 15.99 2.27
C PRO A 53 -5.57 17.25 1.58
N VAL A 54 -4.62 17.92 2.22
CA VAL A 54 -4.09 19.20 1.75
C VAL A 54 -3.37 19.02 0.41
N ASP A 55 -2.58 17.96 0.26
CA ASP A 55 -1.78 17.64 -0.93
C ASP A 55 -2.59 17.08 -2.13
N LEU A 56 -3.90 16.93 -1.98
CA LEU A 56 -4.75 16.33 -3.00
C LEU A 56 -4.79 17.19 -4.29
N THR A 57 -4.31 16.61 -5.39
CA THR A 57 -4.27 17.26 -6.71
C THR A 57 -5.66 17.54 -7.28
N ASP A 58 -5.79 18.50 -8.19
CA ASP A 58 -7.07 18.78 -8.87
C ASP A 58 -7.58 17.59 -9.68
N THR A 59 -6.68 16.75 -10.21
CA THR A 59 -7.05 15.52 -10.90
C THR A 59 -7.67 14.52 -9.93
N SER A 60 -7.07 14.35 -8.75
CA SER A 60 -7.59 13.47 -7.69
C SER A 60 -8.92 14.00 -7.12
N LYS A 61 -9.07 15.32 -6.97
CA LYS A 61 -10.36 15.95 -6.61
C LYS A 61 -11.46 15.70 -7.65
N GLN A 62 -11.13 15.75 -8.94
CA GLN A 62 -12.10 15.41 -9.99
C GLN A 62 -12.48 13.93 -9.96
N LEU A 63 -11.52 13.03 -9.70
CA LEU A 63 -11.80 11.61 -9.51
C LEU A 63 -12.74 11.38 -8.32
N LEU A 64 -12.47 12.00 -7.16
CA LEU A 64 -13.33 11.93 -5.98
C LEU A 64 -14.73 12.49 -6.25
N ARG A 65 -14.84 13.61 -6.99
CA ARG A 65 -16.14 14.17 -7.39
C ARG A 65 -16.92 13.17 -8.25
N SER A 66 -16.28 12.55 -9.24
CA SER A 66 -16.89 11.49 -10.05
C SER A 66 -17.33 10.28 -9.20
N CYS A 67 -16.53 9.90 -8.19
CA CYS A 67 -16.88 8.82 -7.27
C CYS A 67 -18.11 9.18 -6.41
N ALA A 68 -18.19 10.41 -5.90
CA ALA A 68 -19.31 10.91 -5.12
C ALA A 68 -20.60 11.00 -5.96
N GLU A 69 -20.50 11.47 -7.20
CA GLU A 69 -21.62 11.49 -8.16
C GLU A 69 -22.15 10.07 -8.43
N GLN A 70 -21.26 9.12 -8.72
CA GLN A 70 -21.63 7.71 -8.91
C GLN A 70 -22.15 7.03 -7.63
N ALA A 71 -21.82 7.57 -6.47
CA ALA A 71 -22.34 7.14 -5.18
C ALA A 71 -23.75 7.68 -4.90
N GLY A 72 -24.21 8.69 -5.64
CA GLY A 72 -25.54 9.29 -5.54
C GLY A 72 -25.57 10.72 -4.99
N ILE A 73 -24.42 11.34 -4.72
CA ILE A 73 -24.32 12.74 -4.26
C ILE A 73 -24.37 13.68 -5.49
N PRO A 74 -25.35 14.59 -5.60
CA PRO A 74 -25.40 15.55 -6.70
C PRO A 74 -24.20 16.50 -6.71
N SER A 75 -23.65 16.75 -7.90
CA SER A 75 -22.43 17.55 -8.08
C SER A 75 -22.58 19.00 -7.60
N ASP A 76 -23.77 19.58 -7.78
CA ASP A 76 -24.13 20.94 -7.36
C ASP A 76 -24.34 21.07 -5.85
N GLN A 77 -24.54 19.94 -5.16
CA GLN A 77 -24.60 19.86 -3.70
C GLN A 77 -23.27 19.48 -3.07
N LEU A 78 -22.24 19.13 -3.86
CA LEU A 78 -20.95 18.66 -3.39
C LEU A 78 -19.92 19.80 -3.27
N MET A 79 -19.33 19.92 -2.09
CA MET A 79 -18.24 20.84 -1.76
C MET A 79 -17.04 20.08 -1.21
N PHE A 80 -15.83 20.55 -1.54
CA PHE A 80 -14.59 20.12 -0.88
C PHE A 80 -14.06 21.21 0.05
N VAL A 81 -13.51 20.77 1.16
CA VAL A 81 -12.78 21.57 2.15
C VAL A 81 -11.52 20.78 2.51
N THR A 82 -10.38 21.44 2.74
CA THR A 82 -9.22 20.67 3.18
C THR A 82 -9.40 20.22 4.63
N ASP A 83 -8.79 19.11 5.03
CA ASP A 83 -8.92 18.57 6.38
C ASP A 83 -8.48 19.60 7.44
N THR A 84 -7.36 20.29 7.18
CA THR A 84 -6.84 21.35 8.06
C THR A 84 -7.72 22.61 8.07
N GLU A 85 -8.31 23.02 6.93
CA GLU A 85 -9.27 24.14 6.87
C GLU A 85 -10.55 23.80 7.65
N ALA A 86 -11.10 22.61 7.44
CA ALA A 86 -12.30 22.16 8.14
C ALA A 86 -12.07 22.11 9.67
N ALA A 87 -10.98 21.46 10.09
CA ALA A 87 -10.66 21.34 11.50
C ALA A 87 -10.42 22.71 12.15
N PHE A 88 -9.76 23.64 11.44
CA PHE A 88 -9.63 25.03 11.90
C PHE A 88 -10.99 25.72 12.07
N ILE A 89 -11.90 25.58 11.11
CA ILE A 89 -13.25 26.16 11.18
C ILE A 89 -13.98 25.66 12.44
N TYR A 90 -13.92 24.35 12.72
CA TYR A 90 -14.54 23.79 13.92
C TYR A 90 -13.93 24.34 15.21
N CYS A 91 -12.60 24.33 15.30
CA CYS A 91 -11.88 24.84 16.46
C CYS A 91 -12.25 26.30 16.68
N HIS A 92 -12.13 27.14 15.64
CA HIS A 92 -12.43 28.56 15.69
C HIS A 92 -13.89 28.87 16.05
N HIS A 93 -14.85 28.14 15.46
CA HIS A 93 -16.26 28.23 15.82
C HIS A 93 -16.48 27.89 17.31
N SER A 94 -15.72 26.94 17.84
CA SER A 94 -15.77 26.51 19.24
C SER A 94 -15.00 27.43 20.20
N LEU A 95 -14.03 28.22 19.72
CA LEU A 95 -13.27 29.21 20.52
C LEU A 95 -14.15 30.36 21.07
N GLY A 96 -15.41 30.46 20.61
CA GLY A 96 -16.41 31.36 21.21
C GLY A 96 -16.83 31.02 22.65
N ARG A 97 -16.35 29.90 23.21
CA ARG A 97 -16.60 29.46 24.61
C ARG A 97 -15.49 29.99 25.56
N GLU A 98 -15.80 30.14 26.85
CA GLU A 98 -15.05 30.92 27.86
C GLU A 98 -13.52 30.68 27.93
N HIS A 99 -13.01 29.50 27.56
CA HIS A 99 -11.60 29.14 27.74
C HIS A 99 -10.61 29.75 26.71
N TYR A 100 -11.07 30.26 25.57
CA TYR A 100 -10.18 30.70 24.47
C TYR A 100 -10.37 32.17 24.06
N GLN A 101 -10.97 32.99 24.92
CA GLN A 101 -11.26 34.39 24.60
C GLN A 101 -10.00 35.23 24.25
N HIS A 102 -8.85 34.93 24.85
CA HIS A 102 -7.57 35.60 24.57
C HIS A 102 -7.04 35.32 23.15
N LEU A 103 -7.56 34.29 22.48
CA LEU A 103 -7.14 33.90 21.12
C LEU A 103 -7.98 34.57 20.03
N LYS A 104 -8.97 35.41 20.40
CA LYS A 104 -9.81 36.12 19.42
C LYS A 104 -9.01 37.06 18.52
N ASP A 105 -7.93 37.63 19.04
CA ASP A 105 -7.07 38.59 18.35
C ASP A 105 -5.93 37.90 17.59
N VAL A 106 -5.77 36.58 17.71
CA VAL A 106 -4.77 35.83 16.96
C VAL A 106 -5.19 35.75 15.49
N THR A 107 -4.29 36.20 14.61
CA THR A 107 -4.50 36.25 13.16
C THR A 107 -3.84 35.11 12.41
N GLU A 108 -2.77 34.50 12.92
CA GLU A 108 -2.08 33.38 12.26
C GLU A 108 -1.95 32.15 13.16
N TYR A 109 -2.30 30.99 12.60
CA TYR A 109 -2.40 29.72 13.28
C TYR A 109 -1.64 28.64 12.51
N MET A 110 -0.95 27.76 13.21
CA MET A 110 -0.48 26.50 12.64
C MET A 110 -1.47 25.40 12.99
N VAL A 111 -2.11 24.80 12.00
CA VAL A 111 -2.97 23.62 12.17
C VAL A 111 -2.14 22.38 11.92
N VAL A 112 -2.03 21.52 12.92
CA VAL A 112 -1.30 20.26 12.90
C VAL A 112 -2.32 19.13 12.98
N ASN A 113 -2.59 18.51 11.84
CA ASN A 113 -3.47 17.36 11.74
C ASN A 113 -2.66 16.07 11.86
N LEU A 114 -2.78 15.40 13.02
CA LEU A 114 -2.09 14.15 13.33
C LEU A 114 -3.03 12.97 13.08
N GLY A 115 -2.98 12.43 11.88
CA GLY A 115 -3.72 11.23 11.48
C GLY A 115 -3.04 9.93 11.91
N GLY A 116 -3.65 8.81 11.50
CA GLY A 116 -3.14 7.48 11.79
C GLY A 116 -1.84 7.18 11.05
N SER A 117 -1.71 7.57 9.79
CA SER A 117 -0.51 7.28 8.99
C SER A 117 0.13 8.51 8.35
N PHE A 118 -0.42 9.69 8.62
CA PHE A 118 -0.01 10.93 8.00
C PHE A 118 -0.05 12.07 9.02
N THR A 119 0.72 13.11 8.74
CA THR A 119 0.70 14.37 9.46
C THR A 119 0.64 15.50 8.44
N ASP A 120 -0.45 16.26 8.46
CA ASP A 120 -0.60 17.47 7.64
C ASP A 120 -0.42 18.71 8.52
N ILE A 121 0.45 19.62 8.09
CA ILE A 121 0.65 20.91 8.77
C ILE A 121 0.33 22.03 7.80
N THR A 122 -0.56 22.93 8.22
CA THR A 122 -0.96 24.09 7.42
C THR A 122 -0.90 25.35 8.28
N VAL A 123 -0.24 26.41 7.79
CA VAL A 123 -0.32 27.73 8.39
C VAL A 123 -1.46 28.50 7.75
N LEU A 124 -2.41 28.94 8.58
CA LEU A 124 -3.61 29.66 8.18
C LEU A 124 -3.60 31.07 8.77
N LYS A 125 -3.83 32.07 7.92
CA LYS A 125 -4.12 33.46 8.33
C LYS A 125 -5.61 33.70 8.28
N LYS A 126 -6.18 34.15 9.40
CA LYS A 126 -7.53 34.67 9.48
C LYS A 126 -7.52 36.15 9.09
N ASP A 127 -8.28 36.49 8.04
CA ASP A 127 -8.50 37.87 7.61
C ASP A 127 -9.99 38.18 7.64
N GLY A 128 -10.46 38.81 8.72
CA GLY A 128 -11.88 39.00 8.98
C GLY A 128 -12.61 37.66 9.12
N THR A 129 -13.50 37.36 8.17
CA THR A 129 -14.18 36.06 8.08
C THR A 129 -13.47 35.08 7.14
N GLN A 130 -12.45 35.50 6.40
CA GLN A 130 -11.75 34.60 5.48
C GLN A 130 -10.62 33.84 6.17
N VAL A 131 -10.34 32.65 5.66
CA VAL A 131 -9.19 31.82 6.05
C VAL A 131 -8.32 31.67 4.83
N ILE A 132 -7.11 32.19 4.92
CA ILE A 132 -6.13 32.22 3.85
C ILE A 132 -5.00 31.28 4.24
N GLU A 133 -4.71 30.32 3.37
CA GLU A 133 -3.55 29.46 3.56
C GLU A 133 -2.26 30.18 3.18
N LYS A 134 -1.25 30.06 4.05
CA LYS A 134 0.06 30.71 3.88
C LYS A 134 1.20 29.73 3.65
N TYR A 135 1.13 28.55 4.27
CA TYR A 135 2.13 27.52 4.15
C TYR A 135 1.48 26.15 4.34
N ARG A 136 2.01 25.12 3.68
CA ARG A 136 1.59 23.73 3.86
C ARG A 136 2.78 22.78 3.77
N THR A 137 2.71 21.70 4.54
CA THR A 137 3.56 20.52 4.40
C THR A 137 2.80 19.29 4.86
N ALA A 138 3.17 18.12 4.34
CA ALA A 138 2.55 16.84 4.66
C ALA A 138 3.64 15.76 4.75
N ASP A 139 3.48 14.81 5.68
CA ASP A 139 4.35 13.63 5.81
C ASP A 139 3.50 12.36 5.91
N ASN A 140 3.63 11.50 4.89
CA ASN A 140 2.88 10.25 4.72
C ASN A 140 3.53 9.02 5.40
N GLY A 141 4.35 9.23 6.43
CA GLY A 141 4.91 8.18 7.29
C GLY A 141 4.96 8.56 8.76
N CYS A 142 4.42 9.73 9.11
CA CYS A 142 4.44 10.31 10.45
C CYS A 142 3.01 10.32 11.01
N GLY A 143 2.73 9.50 12.02
CA GLY A 143 1.39 9.36 12.61
C GLY A 143 1.29 8.17 13.58
N GLY A 144 0.09 7.88 14.08
CA GLY A 144 -0.13 6.83 15.08
C GLY A 144 0.38 5.42 14.71
N SER A 145 0.31 5.04 13.44
CA SER A 145 0.76 3.74 12.92
C SER A 145 2.25 3.51 13.09
N LEU A 146 3.06 4.57 13.20
CA LEU A 146 4.48 4.45 13.50
C LEU A 146 4.73 3.96 14.94
N VAL A 147 3.83 4.26 15.88
CA VAL A 147 3.86 3.70 17.23
C VAL A 147 3.65 2.18 17.17
N TYR A 148 2.65 1.73 16.41
CA TYR A 148 2.42 0.30 16.20
C TYR A 148 3.62 -0.38 15.53
N LYS A 149 4.21 0.21 14.47
CA LYS A 149 5.43 -0.29 13.84
C LYS A 149 6.60 -0.38 14.83
N THR A 150 6.73 0.56 15.76
CA THR A 150 7.77 0.54 16.79
C THR A 150 7.51 -0.55 17.83
N PHE A 151 6.24 -0.76 18.20
CA PHE A 151 5.83 -1.86 19.06
C PHE A 151 6.10 -3.23 18.41
N LEU A 152 5.82 -3.39 17.11
CA LEU A 152 6.16 -4.62 16.38
C LEU A 152 7.66 -4.92 16.41
N LYS A 153 8.55 -3.91 16.44
CA LYS A 153 10.00 -4.13 16.61
C LYS A 153 10.34 -4.74 17.98
N ILE A 154 9.56 -4.45 19.02
CA ILE A 154 9.69 -5.12 20.32
C ILE A 154 9.32 -6.59 20.17
N LEU A 155 8.18 -6.89 19.55
CA LEU A 155 7.75 -8.28 19.32
C LEU A 155 8.75 -9.07 18.46
N VAL A 156 9.31 -8.46 17.41
CA VAL A 156 10.38 -9.07 16.59
C VAL A 156 11.64 -9.38 17.41
N ARG A 157 11.97 -8.55 18.40
CA ARG A 157 13.12 -8.79 19.29
C ARG A 157 12.84 -9.86 20.36
N ILE A 158 11.58 -10.12 20.69
CA ILE A 158 11.16 -11.21 21.58
C ILE A 158 11.13 -12.52 20.80
N PHE A 159 10.39 -12.56 19.69
CA PHE A 159 10.07 -13.81 18.99
C PHE A 159 10.97 -14.13 17.80
N GLY A 160 11.68 -13.14 17.26
CA GLY A 160 12.46 -13.25 16.03
C GLY A 160 11.68 -12.91 14.76
N SER A 161 12.40 -12.53 13.71
CA SER A 161 11.81 -12.08 12.45
C SER A 161 11.05 -13.18 11.71
N GLN A 162 11.60 -14.39 11.64
CA GLN A 162 10.96 -15.54 10.98
C GLN A 162 9.65 -15.94 11.66
N PHE A 163 9.61 -15.88 13.00
CA PHE A 163 8.39 -16.10 13.76
C PHE A 163 7.32 -15.08 13.41
N MET A 164 7.67 -13.78 13.44
CA MET A 164 6.71 -12.70 13.17
C MET A 164 6.18 -12.75 11.73
N THR A 165 7.03 -13.07 10.75
CA THR A 165 6.58 -13.29 9.36
C THR A 165 5.62 -14.48 9.25
N SER A 166 5.92 -15.58 9.94
CA SER A 166 5.05 -16.76 9.94
C SER A 166 3.71 -16.46 10.62
N LEU A 167 3.72 -15.74 11.74
CA LEU A 167 2.52 -15.32 12.46
C LEU A 167 1.64 -14.41 11.60
N GLN A 168 2.24 -13.45 10.88
CA GLN A 168 1.52 -12.58 9.95
C GLN A 168 0.83 -13.34 8.82
N ASN A 169 1.49 -14.37 8.27
CA ASN A 169 0.97 -15.13 7.14
C ASN A 169 -0.07 -16.19 7.56
N GLU A 170 0.15 -16.87 8.69
CA GLU A 170 -0.70 -17.98 9.13
C GLU A 170 -1.85 -17.53 10.04
N GLN A 171 -1.63 -16.50 10.87
CA GLN A 171 -2.62 -15.99 11.83
C GLN A 171 -2.66 -14.46 11.89
N PRO A 172 -3.01 -13.76 10.78
CA PRO A 172 -3.06 -12.30 10.73
C PRO A 172 -4.04 -11.69 11.76
N SER A 173 -5.08 -12.41 12.17
CA SER A 173 -6.03 -11.98 13.19
C SER A 173 -5.38 -11.66 14.53
N VAL A 174 -4.31 -12.39 14.90
CA VAL A 174 -3.57 -12.16 16.15
C VAL A 174 -2.92 -10.77 16.16
N LEU A 175 -2.32 -10.36 15.04
CA LEU A 175 -1.71 -9.03 14.92
C LEU A 175 -2.77 -7.93 14.92
N LEU A 176 -3.94 -8.17 14.29
CA LEU A 176 -5.07 -7.23 14.33
C LEU A 176 -5.66 -7.05 15.73
N ASP A 177 -5.66 -8.09 16.56
CA ASP A 177 -6.10 -8.01 17.96
C ASP A 177 -5.07 -7.24 18.81
N ILE A 178 -3.77 -7.47 18.58
CA ILE A 178 -2.69 -6.70 19.22
C ILE A 178 -2.76 -5.22 18.84
N GLU A 179 -2.96 -4.90 17.57
CA GLU A 179 -3.07 -3.52 17.09
C GLU A 179 -4.26 -2.80 17.75
N ARG A 180 -5.42 -3.46 17.82
CA ARG A 180 -6.61 -2.94 18.51
C ARG A 180 -6.36 -2.69 19.98
N GLU A 181 -5.77 -3.65 20.69
CA GLU A 181 -5.43 -3.47 22.10
C GLU A 181 -4.46 -2.30 22.29
N LEU A 182 -3.49 -2.16 21.38
CA LEU A 182 -2.55 -1.05 21.43
C LEU A 182 -3.25 0.30 21.32
N GLU A 183 -4.19 0.48 20.41
CA GLU A 183 -5.00 1.72 20.32
C GLU A 183 -5.74 2.04 21.63
N PHE A 184 -6.32 1.05 22.30
CA PHE A 184 -6.98 1.26 23.60
C PHE A 184 -6.01 1.66 24.71
N LYS A 185 -4.76 1.22 24.65
CA LYS A 185 -3.75 1.47 25.69
C LYS A 185 -2.89 2.71 25.44
N ARG A 186 -3.04 3.39 24.30
CA ARG A 186 -2.28 4.61 23.98
C ARG A 186 -2.61 5.80 24.89
N ASP A 187 -3.80 5.83 25.51
CA ASP A 187 -4.17 6.86 26.51
C ASP A 187 -3.54 6.58 27.88
N VAL A 188 -2.21 6.70 27.96
CA VAL A 188 -1.46 6.60 29.20
C VAL A 188 -1.63 7.93 29.97
N LYS A 189 -2.22 7.87 31.17
CA LYS A 189 -2.48 9.06 32.00
C LYS A 189 -1.42 9.22 33.10
N GLY A 190 -0.81 10.39 33.19
CA GLY A 190 -0.04 10.85 34.35
C GLY A 190 1.37 10.24 34.52
N ASN A 191 1.97 10.51 35.70
CA ASN A 191 3.35 10.13 36.07
C ASN A 191 3.66 8.67 35.69
N HIS A 192 4.67 8.51 34.84
CA HIS A 192 5.01 7.28 34.10
C HIS A 192 5.51 6.09 34.96
N SER A 193 5.27 6.07 36.27
CA SER A 193 5.71 4.99 37.14
C SER A 193 4.70 3.84 37.16
N GLY A 194 4.98 2.76 36.44
CA GLY A 194 4.17 1.55 36.54
C GLY A 194 4.32 0.55 35.41
N LYS A 195 3.29 -0.30 35.26
CA LYS A 195 3.17 -1.27 34.18
C LYS A 195 1.80 -1.20 33.54
N ILE A 196 1.75 -1.34 32.22
CA ILE A 196 0.54 -1.30 31.39
C ILE A 196 0.15 -2.73 31.05
N ASN A 197 -1.13 -3.07 31.25
CA ASN A 197 -1.66 -4.39 30.97
C ASN A 197 -2.29 -4.42 29.57
N PHE A 198 -1.76 -5.27 28.70
CA PHE A 198 -2.27 -5.59 27.37
C PHE A 198 -2.96 -6.94 27.40
N SER A 199 -4.23 -6.98 27.00
CA SER A 199 -4.88 -8.24 26.65
C SER A 199 -4.23 -8.78 25.36
N ILE A 200 -3.76 -10.02 25.38
CA ILE A 200 -3.20 -10.64 24.18
C ILE A 200 -3.97 -11.92 23.83
N PRO A 201 -4.04 -12.32 22.55
CA PRO A 201 -4.52 -13.63 22.15
C PRO A 201 -3.56 -14.73 22.64
N TYR A 202 -3.61 -15.04 23.94
CA TYR A 202 -2.62 -15.89 24.61
C TYR A 202 -2.54 -17.29 23.99
N ASP A 203 -3.66 -18.00 23.86
CA ASP A 203 -3.66 -19.39 23.37
C ASP A 203 -3.12 -19.50 21.93
N PRO A 204 -3.54 -18.65 20.96
CA PRO A 204 -2.93 -18.62 19.63
C PRO A 204 -1.42 -18.37 19.66
N ILE A 205 -0.96 -17.34 20.39
CA ILE A 205 0.46 -16.98 20.46
C ILE A 205 1.27 -18.10 21.11
N ASN A 206 0.80 -18.64 22.24
CA ASN A 206 1.49 -19.70 22.98
C ASN A 206 1.59 -20.99 22.16
N SER A 207 0.51 -21.37 21.46
CA SER A 207 0.53 -22.51 20.55
C SER A 207 1.53 -22.30 19.40
N PHE A 208 1.63 -21.07 18.90
CA PHE A 208 2.60 -20.71 17.87
C PHE A 208 4.04 -20.75 18.39
N CYS A 209 4.31 -20.28 19.62
CA CYS A 209 5.60 -20.41 20.31
C CYS A 209 6.01 -21.88 20.42
N LYS A 210 5.13 -22.77 20.88
CA LYS A 210 5.41 -24.22 20.95
C LYS A 210 5.74 -24.83 19.59
N LYS A 211 4.99 -24.43 18.55
CA LYS A 211 5.19 -24.95 17.19
C LYS A 211 6.51 -24.52 16.56
N TYR A 212 6.89 -23.24 16.71
CA TYR A 212 8.02 -22.66 15.97
C TYR A 212 9.30 -22.48 16.79
N LEU A 213 9.18 -22.32 18.11
CA LEU A 213 10.30 -22.07 19.01
C LEU A 213 10.53 -23.24 19.99
N GLY A 214 9.54 -24.12 20.17
CA GLY A 214 9.65 -25.28 21.07
C GLY A 214 9.52 -24.92 22.56
N GLU A 215 9.17 -23.68 22.88
CA GLU A 215 9.10 -23.12 24.24
C GLU A 215 7.70 -22.53 24.49
N ASP A 216 7.32 -22.44 25.77
CA ASP A 216 6.11 -21.70 26.18
C ASP A 216 6.34 -20.18 26.04
N LEU A 217 5.28 -19.41 25.76
CA LEU A 217 5.31 -17.95 25.60
C LEU A 217 5.95 -17.25 26.82
N SER A 218 5.73 -17.76 28.03
CA SER A 218 6.38 -17.24 29.23
C SER A 218 7.90 -17.41 29.20
N GLU A 219 8.38 -18.56 28.73
CA GLU A 219 9.82 -18.85 28.64
C GLU A 219 10.48 -17.97 27.59
N VAL A 220 9.85 -17.83 26.42
CA VAL A 220 10.32 -16.96 25.33
C VAL A 220 10.41 -15.50 25.77
N ILE A 221 9.43 -14.99 26.51
CA ILE A 221 9.47 -13.61 27.03
C ILE A 221 10.56 -13.48 28.10
N CYS A 222 10.65 -14.42 29.04
CA CYS A 222 11.65 -14.40 30.12
C CYS A 222 13.09 -14.49 29.61
N SER A 223 13.34 -15.24 28.54
CA SER A 223 14.66 -15.39 27.93
C SER A 223 15.04 -14.22 27.01
N SER A 224 14.06 -13.39 26.63
CA SER A 224 14.30 -12.22 25.78
C SER A 224 15.02 -11.07 26.51
N ILE A 225 15.54 -10.13 25.74
CA ILE A 225 16.13 -8.89 26.27
C ILE A 225 15.14 -8.02 27.07
N TYR A 226 13.84 -8.31 26.99
CA TYR A 226 12.78 -7.59 27.68
C TYR A 226 12.21 -8.37 28.88
N GLY A 227 12.84 -9.47 29.32
CA GLY A 227 12.33 -10.30 30.42
C GLY A 227 12.14 -9.57 31.76
N ASN A 228 12.85 -8.46 31.97
CA ASN A 228 12.67 -7.60 33.15
C ASN A 228 11.54 -6.57 33.00
N ASP A 229 11.23 -6.18 31.75
CA ASP A 229 10.25 -5.13 31.44
C ASP A 229 8.87 -5.70 31.09
N ILE A 230 8.81 -6.95 30.64
CA ILE A 230 7.59 -7.60 30.19
C ILE A 230 7.37 -8.88 31.01
N THR A 231 6.17 -8.99 31.58
CA THR A 231 5.76 -10.14 32.38
C THR A 231 4.38 -10.63 31.94
N LEU A 232 4.15 -11.94 31.97
CA LEU A 232 2.82 -12.52 31.72
C LEU A 232 2.10 -12.78 33.04
N ILE A 233 0.82 -12.42 33.08
CA ILE A 233 -0.09 -12.77 34.18
C ILE A 233 -1.39 -13.23 33.54
N SER A 234 -1.68 -14.53 33.61
CA SER A 234 -2.82 -15.13 32.89
C SER A 234 -2.70 -14.86 31.38
N ASP A 235 -3.75 -14.31 30.79
CA ASP A 235 -3.93 -13.90 29.39
C ASP A 235 -3.44 -12.48 29.10
N LYS A 236 -2.74 -11.84 30.05
CA LYS A 236 -2.31 -10.44 29.95
C LYS A 236 -0.80 -10.30 29.91
N MET A 237 -0.32 -9.49 28.96
CA MET A 237 1.06 -9.04 28.87
C MET A 237 1.21 -7.71 29.59
N ARG A 238 1.98 -7.71 30.67
CA ARG A 238 2.21 -6.54 31.52
C ARG A 238 3.57 -5.93 31.20
N ILE A 239 3.55 -4.77 30.54
CA ILE A 239 4.72 -4.07 29.97
C ILE A 239 5.09 -2.88 30.86
N ASN A 240 6.37 -2.67 31.11
CA ASN A 240 6.88 -1.46 31.76
C ASN A 240 6.41 -0.20 31.02
N SER A 241 5.90 0.79 31.75
CA SER A 241 5.39 2.02 31.16
C SER A 241 6.45 2.77 30.36
N ASP A 242 7.70 2.83 30.82
CA ASP A 242 8.79 3.51 30.10
C ASP A 242 9.08 2.83 28.76
N LEU A 243 9.11 1.49 28.74
CA LEU A 243 9.30 0.71 27.51
C LEU A 243 8.17 1.00 26.51
N PHE A 244 6.93 1.09 26.98
CA PHE A 244 5.79 1.41 26.11
C PHE A 244 5.82 2.87 25.63
N CYS A 245 6.05 3.83 26.53
CA CYS A 245 6.16 5.25 26.20
C CYS A 245 7.29 5.49 25.17
N ASN A 246 8.40 4.74 25.26
CA ASN A 246 9.47 4.79 24.28
C ASN A 246 9.05 4.39 22.86
N CYS A 247 7.93 3.69 22.68
CA CYS A 247 7.38 3.41 21.35
C CYS A 247 6.85 4.68 20.65
N PHE A 248 6.49 5.71 21.41
CA PHE A 248 5.99 6.98 20.86
C PHE A 248 7.12 7.90 20.43
N LYS A 249 8.30 7.78 21.05
CA LYS A 249 9.42 8.70 20.86
C LYS A 249 9.78 8.96 19.40
N PRO A 250 9.99 7.94 18.53
CA PRO A 250 10.31 8.20 17.12
C PRO A 250 9.21 8.99 16.39
N THR A 251 7.95 8.77 16.76
CA THR A 251 6.80 9.46 16.15
C THR A 251 6.72 10.91 16.64
N ILE A 252 6.87 11.13 17.94
CA ILE A 252 6.89 12.46 18.55
C ILE A 252 8.05 13.29 18.01
N ASP A 253 9.26 12.72 17.95
CA ASP A 253 10.45 13.39 17.41
C ASP A 253 10.21 13.82 15.96
N ASN A 254 9.59 12.97 15.13
CA ASN A 254 9.25 13.32 13.74
C ASN A 254 8.20 14.44 13.67
N ILE A 255 7.14 14.41 14.49
CA ILE A 255 6.12 15.46 14.53
C ILE A 255 6.77 16.81 14.91
N ILE A 256 7.60 16.81 15.94
CA ILE A 256 8.32 18.01 16.38
C ILE A 256 9.22 18.54 15.27
N ASN A 257 10.03 17.68 14.65
CA ASN A 257 10.92 18.09 13.56
C ASN A 257 10.14 18.70 12.39
N LEU A 258 8.97 18.14 12.04
CA LEU A 258 8.10 18.72 11.02
C LEU A 258 7.62 20.12 11.40
N MET A 259 7.16 20.29 12.65
CA MET A 259 6.72 21.60 13.15
C MET A 259 7.86 22.62 13.17
N GLU A 260 9.05 22.24 13.64
CA GLU A 260 10.24 23.09 13.64
C GLU A 260 10.66 23.49 12.23
N ASN A 261 10.62 22.56 11.27
CA ASN A 261 10.88 22.88 9.86
C ASN A 261 9.88 23.90 9.31
N VAL A 262 8.59 23.81 9.66
CA VAL A 262 7.62 24.85 9.27
C VAL A 262 8.00 26.20 9.87
N PHE A 263 8.38 26.27 11.14
CA PHE A 263 8.83 27.53 11.75
C PHE A 263 10.12 28.08 11.13
N ALA A 264 11.00 27.20 10.64
CA ALA A 264 12.25 27.59 9.98
C ALA A 264 12.02 28.06 8.52
N ASP A 265 11.14 27.40 7.77
CA ASP A 265 10.96 27.62 6.33
C ASP A 265 9.91 28.70 6.02
N TYR A 266 8.90 28.86 6.88
CA TYR A 266 7.87 29.88 6.70
C TYR A 266 8.39 31.26 7.13
N LYS A 267 8.47 32.21 6.19
CA LYS A 267 9.07 33.54 6.39
C LYS A 267 8.42 34.34 7.51
N ASP A 268 7.11 34.24 7.66
CA ASP A 268 6.32 35.00 8.64
C ASP A 268 5.99 34.16 9.90
N SER A 269 6.80 33.14 10.19
CA SER A 269 6.57 32.21 11.31
C SER A 269 6.55 32.84 12.70
N HIS A 270 7.05 34.07 12.83
CA HIS A 270 6.96 34.89 14.02
C HIS A 270 5.53 35.40 14.30
N GLU A 271 4.66 35.52 13.28
CA GLU A 271 3.25 35.90 13.43
C GLU A 271 2.38 34.75 13.98
N VAL A 272 2.82 33.50 13.80
CA VAL A 272 2.10 32.31 14.28
C VAL A 272 2.20 32.23 15.80
N SER A 273 1.13 32.60 16.51
CA SER A 273 1.10 32.62 17.99
C SER A 273 0.36 31.42 18.59
N ALA A 274 -0.50 30.77 17.81
CA ALA A 274 -1.27 29.60 18.24
C ALA A 274 -1.06 28.38 17.33
N ILE A 275 -1.08 27.20 17.94
CA ILE A 275 -0.99 25.90 17.26
C ILE A 275 -2.26 25.12 17.57
N VAL A 276 -3.00 24.71 16.53
CA VAL A 276 -4.22 23.90 16.64
C VAL A 276 -3.85 22.45 16.34
N MET A 277 -3.94 21.56 17.32
CA MET A 277 -3.70 20.13 17.13
C MET A 277 -5.03 19.38 16.96
N VAL A 278 -5.16 18.66 15.86
CA VAL A 278 -6.37 17.90 15.47
C VAL A 278 -5.99 16.54 14.91
N GLY A 279 -6.98 15.70 14.58
CA GLY A 279 -6.75 14.33 14.12
C GLY A 279 -6.67 13.34 15.28
N GLU A 280 -6.81 12.06 14.95
CA GLU A 280 -6.98 10.99 15.96
C GLU A 280 -5.78 10.82 16.89
N PHE A 281 -4.58 11.17 16.44
CA PHE A 281 -3.37 11.00 17.23
C PHE A 281 -3.12 12.20 18.18
N SER A 282 -3.79 13.34 17.95
CA SER A 282 -3.73 14.52 18.83
C SER A 282 -4.43 14.32 20.18
N LYS A 283 -5.25 13.26 20.34
CA LYS A 283 -5.92 12.96 21.63
C LYS A 283 -4.97 12.43 22.70
N TYR A 284 -3.77 11.95 22.34
CA TYR A 284 -2.88 11.26 23.26
C TYR A 284 -2.00 12.23 24.07
N ASN A 285 -2.09 12.16 25.40
CA ASN A 285 -1.42 13.10 26.32
C ASN A 285 0.10 13.20 26.11
N LEU A 286 0.79 12.08 25.84
CA LEU A 286 2.24 12.08 25.56
C LEU A 286 2.61 13.01 24.40
N VAL A 287 1.78 13.01 23.34
CA VAL A 287 1.99 13.87 22.17
C VAL A 287 1.71 15.32 22.54
N GLN A 288 0.61 15.58 23.26
CA GLN A 288 0.26 16.94 23.69
C GLN A 288 1.32 17.55 24.62
N GLU A 289 1.82 16.78 25.58
CA GLU A 289 2.86 17.20 26.52
C GLU A 289 4.17 17.50 25.79
N ALA A 290 4.60 16.64 24.88
CA ALA A 290 5.81 16.86 24.09
C ALA A 290 5.73 18.14 23.26
N VAL A 291 4.59 18.39 22.58
CA VAL A 291 4.38 19.61 21.81
C VAL A 291 4.34 20.85 22.72
N ARG A 292 3.66 20.80 23.87
CA ARG A 292 3.63 21.90 24.85
C ARG A 292 5.02 22.22 25.40
N GLN A 293 5.83 21.19 25.67
CA GLN A 293 7.20 21.35 26.16
C GLN A 293 8.12 21.96 25.10
N MET A 294 7.93 21.59 23.83
CA MET A 294 8.74 22.08 22.72
C MET A 294 8.39 23.53 22.33
N PHE A 295 7.11 23.89 22.40
CA PHE A 295 6.63 25.22 22.00
C PHE A 295 6.01 25.98 23.19
N PRO A 296 6.75 26.25 24.29
CA PRO A 296 6.19 26.80 25.52
C PRO A 296 5.74 28.27 25.40
N LYS A 297 6.09 28.94 24.30
CA LYS A 297 5.70 30.33 24.00
C LYS A 297 4.52 30.43 23.04
N LYS A 298 3.94 29.30 22.62
CA LYS A 298 2.81 29.24 21.69
C LYS A 298 1.58 28.73 22.42
N ASP A 299 0.43 29.26 22.07
CA ASP A 299 -0.84 28.76 22.61
C ASP A 299 -1.21 27.45 21.91
N ILE A 300 -1.23 26.34 22.66
CA ILE A 300 -1.59 25.03 22.13
C ILE A 300 -3.09 24.78 22.31
N ILE A 301 -3.82 24.79 21.20
CA ILE A 301 -5.26 24.58 21.13
C ILE A 301 -5.53 23.14 20.73
N ILE A 302 -6.27 22.42 21.56
CA ILE A 302 -6.71 21.05 21.28
C ILE A 302 -8.21 20.99 21.61
N PRO A 303 -9.09 20.74 20.62
CA PRO A 303 -10.52 20.67 20.89
C PRO A 303 -10.86 19.44 21.74
N THR A 304 -12.06 19.38 22.31
CA THR A 304 -12.50 18.25 23.15
C THR A 304 -12.46 16.91 22.41
N TYR A 305 -12.73 16.92 21.10
CA TYR A 305 -12.73 15.73 20.24
C TYR A 305 -11.86 16.02 19.00
N PRO A 306 -10.52 15.96 19.12
CA PRO A 306 -9.62 16.25 18.01
C PRO A 306 -9.79 15.28 16.83
N GLU A 307 -10.16 14.03 17.09
CA GLU A 307 -10.45 13.01 16.09
C GLU A 307 -11.71 13.30 15.25
N LEU A 308 -12.61 14.17 15.72
CA LEU A 308 -13.84 14.55 15.01
C LEU A 308 -13.78 15.95 14.41
N ALA A 309 -12.70 16.69 14.65
CA ALA A 309 -12.62 18.12 14.32
C ALA A 309 -12.83 18.40 12.82
N GLU A 310 -12.27 17.56 11.94
CA GLU A 310 -12.43 17.67 10.48
C GLU A 310 -13.88 17.47 10.06
N MET A 311 -14.52 16.39 10.53
CA MET A 311 -15.91 16.07 10.19
C MET A 311 -16.87 17.13 10.71
N LEU A 312 -16.71 17.56 11.97
CA LEU A 312 -17.54 18.62 12.56
C LEU A 312 -17.30 19.95 11.85
N GLY A 313 -16.06 20.22 11.44
CA GLY A 313 -15.68 21.39 10.66
C GLY A 313 -16.35 21.44 9.29
N ALA A 314 -16.40 20.31 8.59
CA ALA A 314 -17.10 20.20 7.32
C ALA A 314 -18.61 20.45 7.48
N VAL A 315 -19.23 19.99 8.57
CA VAL A 315 -20.62 20.29 8.89
C VAL A 315 -20.84 21.80 9.11
N VAL A 316 -19.98 22.44 9.91
CA VAL A 316 -20.03 23.91 10.13
C VAL A 316 -19.86 24.66 8.79
N CYS A 317 -18.90 24.25 7.97
CA CYS A 317 -18.66 24.80 6.64
C CYS A 317 -19.89 24.68 5.72
N GLY A 318 -20.59 23.54 5.77
CA GLY A 318 -21.81 23.29 5.00
C GLY A 318 -22.97 24.21 5.39
N HIS A 319 -23.11 24.52 6.68
CA HIS A 319 -24.15 25.44 7.20
C HIS A 319 -23.81 26.91 7.01
N GLN A 320 -22.53 27.28 7.06
CA GLN A 320 -22.05 28.67 6.92
C GLN A 320 -21.10 28.84 5.73
N PRO A 321 -21.51 28.45 4.52
CA PRO A 321 -20.63 28.48 3.35
C PRO A 321 -20.20 29.92 3.00
N CYS A 322 -21.07 30.90 3.30
CA CYS A 322 -20.89 32.32 2.99
C CYS A 322 -19.95 33.07 3.94
N GLN A 323 -19.54 32.51 5.08
CA GLN A 323 -18.52 33.14 5.93
C GLN A 323 -17.10 32.84 5.46
N TYR A 324 -16.88 31.71 4.77
CA TYR A 324 -15.53 31.22 4.44
C TYR A 324 -15.27 30.95 2.95
N LYS A 325 -16.28 30.95 2.07
CA LYS A 325 -16.12 30.96 0.60
C LYS A 325 -17.24 31.80 -0.03
N GLN A 326 -16.93 33.04 -0.47
CA GLN A 326 -17.85 33.73 -1.38
C GLN A 326 -17.86 33.03 -2.74
N ILE A 327 -19.07 32.78 -3.23
CA ILE A 327 -19.50 32.45 -4.60
C ILE A 327 -18.33 32.13 -5.55
N SER A 328 -18.08 30.84 -5.78
CA SER A 328 -17.36 30.44 -6.98
C SER A 328 -18.27 30.70 -8.19
N PRO A 329 -17.77 31.30 -9.28
CA PRO A 329 -18.45 31.41 -10.57
C PRO A 329 -18.91 30.07 -11.21
N SER A 330 -18.85 28.95 -10.49
CA SER A 330 -19.11 27.59 -10.92
C SER A 330 -20.54 27.35 -11.43
N GLN A 331 -21.54 28.13 -10.98
CA GLN A 331 -22.89 28.03 -11.52
C GLN A 331 -23.06 28.73 -12.88
N ILE A 332 -22.17 29.65 -13.23
CA ILE A 332 -22.15 30.34 -14.53
C ILE A 332 -21.19 29.62 -15.51
N ILE A 333 -20.11 29.02 -15.00
CA ILE A 333 -19.09 28.32 -15.81
C ILE A 333 -19.59 26.96 -16.33
N ALA A 334 -20.41 26.22 -15.57
CA ALA A 334 -20.83 24.86 -15.96
C ALA A 334 -21.55 24.81 -17.32
N ALA A 335 -22.24 25.88 -17.72
CA ALA A 335 -22.94 25.96 -19.00
C ALA A 335 -22.03 26.17 -20.23
N GLN A 336 -20.73 26.46 -20.03
CA GLN A 336 -19.82 26.88 -21.11
C GLN A 336 -18.60 25.95 -21.29
N THR A 337 -18.51 24.85 -20.54
CA THR A 337 -17.38 23.92 -20.68
C THR A 337 -17.64 22.84 -21.72
N SER A 338 -16.60 22.44 -22.46
CA SER A 338 -16.65 21.33 -23.44
C SER A 338 -16.88 19.95 -22.82
N VAL A 339 -17.07 19.88 -21.50
CA VAL A 339 -17.23 18.66 -20.68
C VAL A 339 -18.68 18.49 -20.19
N THR A 340 -19.61 19.34 -20.64
CA THR A 340 -20.98 19.35 -20.15
C THR A 340 -21.73 18.06 -20.54
N LYS A 341 -22.27 17.32 -19.56
CA LYS A 341 -23.09 16.12 -19.77
C LYS A 341 -24.58 16.46 -19.82
N CYS A 342 -25.36 15.60 -20.46
CA CYS A 342 -26.82 15.69 -20.43
C CYS A 342 -27.35 15.53 -18.99
N ILE A 343 -28.30 16.36 -18.59
CA ILE A 343 -28.88 16.32 -17.24
C ILE A 343 -29.66 15.02 -16.96
N PHE A 344 -30.18 14.38 -18.00
CA PHE A 344 -31.02 13.19 -17.87
C PHE A 344 -30.30 11.89 -18.21
N CYS A 345 -29.05 11.92 -18.70
CA CYS A 345 -28.29 10.71 -19.04
C CYS A 345 -26.79 11.00 -19.23
N ASP A 346 -26.00 9.93 -19.37
CA ASP A 346 -24.54 10.04 -19.49
C ASP A 346 -24.03 10.52 -20.86
N ASN A 347 -24.92 10.76 -21.83
CA ASN A 347 -24.52 11.26 -23.15
C ASN A 347 -23.98 12.70 -23.05
N PRO A 348 -23.04 13.10 -23.93
CA PRO A 348 -22.60 14.48 -24.01
C PRO A 348 -23.78 15.44 -24.17
N GLY A 349 -23.81 16.48 -23.34
CA GLY A 349 -24.76 17.58 -23.47
C GLY A 349 -24.34 18.42 -24.67
N VAL A 350 -25.18 18.45 -25.71
CA VAL A 350 -24.90 19.21 -26.95
C VAL A 350 -25.85 20.40 -27.07
N TYR A 351 -26.96 20.39 -26.34
CA TYR A 351 -27.94 21.47 -26.28
C TYR A 351 -28.05 22.00 -24.86
N HIS A 352 -28.38 23.27 -24.67
CA HIS A 352 -28.65 23.87 -23.37
C HIS A 352 -30.00 24.58 -23.41
N CYS A 353 -30.80 24.43 -22.35
CA CYS A 353 -32.00 25.24 -22.16
C CYS A 353 -31.68 26.39 -21.22
N ILE A 354 -31.95 27.62 -21.66
CA ILE A 354 -31.64 28.84 -20.92
C ILE A 354 -32.42 28.91 -19.60
N GLU A 355 -33.70 28.54 -19.64
CA GLU A 355 -34.62 28.61 -18.52
C GLU A 355 -34.41 27.46 -17.53
N CYS A 356 -34.16 26.24 -18.03
CA CYS A 356 -33.80 25.08 -17.19
C CYS A 356 -32.35 25.12 -16.71
N LYS A 357 -31.50 26.01 -17.24
CA LYS A 357 -30.05 26.10 -16.95
C LYS A 357 -29.32 24.77 -17.08
N SER A 358 -29.77 23.94 -18.01
CA SER A 358 -29.40 22.52 -18.07
C SER A 358 -29.01 22.11 -19.48
N ALA A 359 -28.04 21.20 -19.57
CA ALA A 359 -27.58 20.63 -20.82
C ALA A 359 -28.34 19.34 -21.17
N PHE A 360 -28.57 19.08 -22.45
CA PHE A 360 -29.26 17.90 -22.95
C PHE A 360 -28.50 17.29 -24.12
N CYS A 361 -28.46 15.96 -24.17
CA CYS A 361 -28.15 15.27 -25.41
C CYS A 361 -29.33 15.42 -26.39
N GLN A 362 -29.11 15.08 -27.66
CA GLN A 362 -30.13 15.23 -28.70
C GLN A 362 -31.45 14.52 -28.38
N LEU A 363 -31.39 13.33 -27.76
CA LEU A 363 -32.58 12.56 -27.37
C LEU A 363 -33.33 13.21 -26.20
N CYS A 364 -32.60 13.65 -25.18
CA CYS A 364 -33.19 14.26 -23.98
C CYS A 364 -33.76 15.64 -24.28
N ARG A 365 -33.21 16.37 -25.25
CA ARG A 365 -33.83 17.60 -25.79
C ARG A 365 -35.20 17.30 -26.39
N ALA A 366 -35.31 16.28 -27.24
CA ALA A 366 -36.58 15.94 -27.89
C ALA A 366 -37.68 15.54 -26.88
N ASN A 367 -37.29 15.05 -25.70
CA ASN A 367 -38.20 14.78 -24.61
C ASN A 367 -38.55 16.03 -23.80
N HIS A 368 -37.56 16.90 -23.56
CA HIS A 368 -37.76 18.21 -22.95
C HIS A 368 -38.79 19.05 -23.74
N ASP A 369 -38.64 19.14 -25.07
CA ASP A 369 -39.50 19.96 -25.93
C ASP A 369 -40.97 19.50 -25.98
N LYS A 370 -41.25 18.24 -25.59
CA LYS A 370 -42.62 17.68 -25.52
C LYS A 370 -43.35 18.03 -24.22
N LEU A 371 -42.65 18.48 -23.19
CA LEU A 371 -43.25 18.80 -21.90
C LEU A 371 -44.08 20.09 -22.01
N PRO A 372 -45.34 20.11 -21.52
CA PRO A 372 -46.19 21.30 -21.58
C PRO A 372 -45.54 22.55 -20.95
N ALA A 373 -44.80 22.37 -19.85
CA ALA A 373 -44.09 23.44 -19.13
C ALA A 373 -42.85 23.96 -19.88
N ALA A 374 -42.30 23.18 -20.80
CA ALA A 374 -41.06 23.52 -21.52
C ALA A 374 -41.31 24.11 -22.91
N LYS A 375 -42.58 24.26 -23.32
CA LYS A 375 -42.94 24.81 -24.65
C LYS A 375 -42.49 26.26 -24.84
N THR A 376 -42.32 27.00 -23.75
CA THR A 376 -41.87 28.40 -23.76
C THR A 376 -40.37 28.52 -23.52
N HIS A 377 -39.66 27.40 -23.35
CA HIS A 377 -38.23 27.42 -23.08
C HIS A 377 -37.41 27.56 -24.37
N THR A 378 -36.30 28.27 -24.26
CA THR A 378 -35.32 28.48 -25.32
C THR A 378 -34.21 27.44 -25.18
N VAL A 379 -34.13 26.51 -26.14
CA VAL A 379 -33.08 25.48 -26.19
C VAL A 379 -32.15 25.74 -27.37
N THR A 380 -30.86 25.90 -27.10
CA THR A 380 -29.82 26.26 -28.09
C THR A 380 -28.67 25.27 -28.10
N ASP A 381 -27.90 25.20 -29.19
CA ASP A 381 -26.70 24.36 -29.28
C ASP A 381 -25.58 24.96 -28.43
N LEU A 382 -24.93 24.17 -27.58
CA LEU A 382 -23.84 24.59 -26.69
C LEU A 382 -22.70 25.30 -27.43
N LYS A 383 -22.45 24.94 -28.68
CA LYS A 383 -21.43 25.59 -29.52
C LYS A 383 -21.85 26.97 -30.03
N LYS A 384 -23.15 27.30 -29.93
CA LYS A 384 -23.76 28.53 -30.46
C LYS A 384 -24.37 29.41 -29.38
N ILE A 385 -24.23 29.04 -28.10
CA ILE A 385 -24.73 29.87 -27.00
C ILE A 385 -23.88 31.13 -26.93
N ASP A 386 -24.53 32.28 -27.01
CA ASP A 386 -23.91 33.54 -26.62
C ASP A 386 -23.85 33.61 -25.08
N PRO A 387 -22.65 33.70 -24.47
CA PRO A 387 -22.48 33.94 -23.04
C PRO A 387 -23.32 35.10 -22.49
N SER A 388 -23.65 36.09 -23.32
CA SER A 388 -24.49 37.23 -22.95
C SER A 388 -25.92 36.85 -22.60
N ALA A 389 -26.43 35.72 -23.10
CA ALA A 389 -27.78 35.23 -22.84
C ALA A 389 -28.00 34.81 -21.37
N PHE A 390 -26.93 34.55 -20.63
CA PHE A 390 -26.97 34.24 -19.18
C PHE A 390 -26.76 35.47 -18.29
N LEU A 391 -26.48 36.63 -18.89
CA LEU A 391 -26.16 37.87 -18.19
C LEU A 391 -27.39 38.77 -18.07
N THR A 392 -28.43 38.29 -17.38
CA THR A 392 -29.50 39.18 -16.91
C THR A 392 -29.27 39.51 -15.44
N ASN A 393 -28.94 40.77 -15.15
CA ASN A 393 -28.82 41.38 -13.82
C ASN A 393 -27.70 40.82 -12.92
N VAL A 394 -26.46 40.76 -13.43
CA VAL A 394 -25.28 40.52 -12.59
C VAL A 394 -25.02 41.76 -11.72
N ILE A 395 -25.51 41.72 -10.48
CA ILE A 395 -25.34 42.77 -9.47
C ILE A 395 -24.57 42.22 -8.28
N CYS A 396 -23.82 43.10 -7.60
CA CYS A 396 -23.14 42.80 -6.35
C CYS A 396 -24.15 42.26 -5.33
N VAL A 397 -23.85 41.09 -4.78
CA VAL A 397 -24.75 40.41 -3.84
C VAL A 397 -24.89 41.20 -2.54
N SER A 398 -23.79 41.77 -2.05
CA SER A 398 -23.70 42.55 -0.81
C SER A 398 -24.34 43.93 -0.92
N HIS A 399 -24.20 44.57 -2.09
CA HIS A 399 -24.54 45.99 -2.24
C HIS A 399 -25.67 46.27 -3.23
N LYS A 400 -26.16 45.24 -3.94
CA LYS A 400 -27.21 45.31 -4.96
C LYS A 400 -26.95 46.38 -6.03
N ARG A 401 -25.67 46.60 -6.36
CA ARG A 401 -25.17 47.56 -7.35
C ARG A 401 -24.50 46.83 -8.51
N GLU A 402 -24.44 47.44 -9.67
CA GLU A 402 -23.75 46.90 -10.84
C GLU A 402 -22.27 46.62 -10.56
N LEU A 403 -21.78 45.52 -11.11
CA LEU A 403 -20.36 45.14 -11.06
C LEU A 403 -19.63 45.80 -12.23
N ILE A 404 -18.92 46.89 -11.93
CA ILE A 404 -18.27 47.75 -12.95
C ILE A 404 -16.75 47.82 -12.79
N TYR A 405 -16.20 47.20 -11.75
CA TYR A 405 -14.77 47.16 -11.48
C TYR A 405 -14.29 45.72 -11.29
N PHE A 406 -13.00 45.50 -11.46
CA PHE A 406 -12.32 44.25 -11.18
C PHE A 406 -11.18 44.50 -10.19
N CYS A 407 -11.14 43.75 -9.10
CA CYS A 407 -10.02 43.79 -8.17
C CYS A 407 -8.95 42.81 -8.67
N THR A 408 -7.78 43.30 -9.06
CA THR A 408 -6.69 42.49 -9.61
C THR A 408 -6.02 41.63 -8.55
N GLN A 409 -6.05 42.05 -7.29
CA GLN A 409 -5.52 41.26 -6.17
C GLN A 409 -6.47 40.13 -5.77
N CYS A 410 -7.76 40.42 -5.64
CA CYS A 410 -8.75 39.43 -5.21
C CYS A 410 -9.32 38.60 -6.38
N HIS A 411 -9.07 39.00 -7.63
CA HIS A 411 -9.62 38.36 -8.84
C HIS A 411 -11.16 38.29 -8.86
N PHE A 412 -11.83 39.38 -8.48
CA PHE A 412 -13.30 39.45 -8.45
C PHE A 412 -13.86 40.68 -9.16
N LEU A 413 -15.05 40.51 -9.75
CA LEU A 413 -15.91 41.60 -10.18
C LEU A 413 -16.55 42.26 -8.95
N ILE A 414 -16.41 43.58 -8.83
CA ILE A 414 -16.87 44.35 -7.67
C ILE A 414 -17.68 45.58 -8.10
N CYS A 415 -18.55 46.07 -7.21
CA CYS A 415 -19.30 47.31 -7.45
C CYS A 415 -18.58 48.53 -6.87
N SER A 416 -19.06 49.73 -7.20
CA SER A 416 -18.54 51.00 -6.67
C SER A 416 -18.49 51.07 -5.13
N LYS A 417 -19.41 50.39 -4.42
CA LYS A 417 -19.40 50.38 -2.96
C LYS A 417 -18.29 49.48 -2.40
N CYS A 418 -18.03 48.32 -3.02
CA CYS A 418 -16.96 47.39 -2.65
C CYS A 418 -15.59 48.07 -2.66
N VAL A 419 -15.32 48.94 -3.63
CA VAL A 419 -14.07 49.73 -3.73
C VAL A 419 -13.76 50.52 -2.45
N THR A 420 -14.79 51.05 -1.80
CA THR A 420 -14.65 51.90 -0.60
C THR A 420 -14.87 51.14 0.70
N THR A 421 -15.24 49.87 0.62
CA THR A 421 -15.56 48.99 1.76
C THR A 421 -14.58 47.82 1.76
N ASP A 422 -15.01 46.67 1.26
CA ASP A 422 -14.30 45.39 1.34
C ASP A 422 -12.99 45.34 0.54
N HIS A 423 -12.80 46.26 -0.42
CA HIS A 423 -11.61 46.33 -1.28
C HIS A 423 -10.88 47.69 -1.15
N LYS A 424 -11.03 48.37 -0.01
CA LYS A 424 -10.37 49.66 0.21
C LYS A 424 -8.85 49.48 0.26
N GLY A 425 -8.15 50.07 -0.71
CA GLY A 425 -6.70 50.00 -0.83
C GLY A 425 -6.19 48.85 -1.69
N HIS A 426 -7.09 48.05 -2.28
CA HIS A 426 -6.70 47.06 -3.28
C HIS A 426 -6.46 47.71 -4.64
N ASP A 427 -5.68 47.02 -5.48
CA ASP A 427 -5.53 47.41 -6.87
C ASP A 427 -6.79 47.03 -7.66
N ILE A 428 -7.36 48.05 -8.32
CA ILE A 428 -8.70 48.00 -8.93
C ILE A 428 -8.61 48.60 -10.31
N THR A 429 -9.04 47.81 -11.29
CA THR A 429 -9.10 48.18 -12.69
C THR A 429 -10.54 48.15 -13.16
N ASP A 430 -10.83 48.83 -14.27
CA ASP A 430 -12.14 48.72 -14.89
C ASP A 430 -12.27 47.36 -15.62
N THR A 431 -13.50 46.87 -15.70
CA THR A 431 -13.78 45.56 -16.30
C THR A 431 -13.43 45.48 -17.79
N LYS A 432 -13.38 46.61 -18.50
CA LYS A 432 -13.08 46.65 -19.93
C LYS A 432 -11.60 46.38 -20.17
N THR A 433 -10.72 47.04 -19.42
CA THR A 433 -9.27 46.83 -19.49
C THR A 433 -8.90 45.36 -19.24
N VAL A 434 -9.45 44.75 -18.19
CA VAL A 434 -9.19 43.33 -17.88
C VAL A 434 -9.74 42.41 -18.97
N ALA A 435 -10.92 42.72 -19.53
CA ALA A 435 -11.49 41.93 -20.62
C ALA A 435 -10.62 42.00 -21.89
N ASP A 436 -10.06 43.15 -22.22
CA ASP A 436 -9.16 43.31 -23.37
C ASP A 436 -7.84 42.55 -23.18
N ASP A 437 -7.26 42.57 -21.97
CA ASP A 437 -6.08 41.75 -21.64
C ASP A 437 -6.38 40.25 -21.70
N TYR A 438 -7.51 39.80 -21.14
CA TYR A 438 -7.92 38.39 -21.21
C TYR A 438 -8.20 37.92 -22.64
N ARG A 439 -8.72 38.80 -23.51
CA ARG A 439 -8.88 38.51 -24.94
C ARG A 439 -7.54 38.28 -25.61
N ARG A 440 -6.55 39.15 -25.40
CA ARG A 440 -5.20 38.99 -25.96
C ARG A 440 -4.57 37.67 -25.50
N ASN A 441 -4.65 37.36 -24.21
CA ASN A 441 -4.12 36.10 -23.67
C ASN A 441 -4.85 34.88 -24.27
N ALA A 442 -6.16 34.97 -24.50
CA ALA A 442 -6.92 33.90 -25.14
C ALA A 442 -6.48 33.68 -26.61
N GLU A 443 -6.22 34.75 -27.36
CA GLU A 443 -5.74 34.69 -28.74
C GLU A 443 -4.38 33.98 -28.84
N GLU A 444 -3.43 34.31 -27.95
CA GLU A 444 -2.13 33.63 -27.85
C GLU A 444 -2.29 32.15 -27.51
N ASN A 445 -3.06 31.83 -26.47
CA ASN A 445 -3.32 30.46 -26.06
C ASN A 445 -3.97 29.62 -27.17
N ILE A 446 -4.89 30.20 -27.94
CA ILE A 446 -5.53 29.52 -29.09
C ILE A 446 -4.48 29.17 -30.15
N SER A 447 -3.52 30.06 -30.42
CA SER A 447 -2.44 29.81 -31.37
C SER A 447 -1.58 28.61 -30.94
N ASP A 448 -1.16 28.58 -29.68
CA ASP A 448 -0.32 27.52 -29.12
C ASP A 448 -1.05 26.16 -29.04
N LEU A 449 -2.34 26.19 -28.68
CA LEU A 449 -3.18 24.98 -28.66
C LEU A 449 -3.35 24.41 -30.07
N LYS A 450 -3.56 25.23 -31.10
CA LYS A 450 -3.65 24.76 -32.50
C LYS A 450 -2.37 24.06 -32.96
N LEU A 451 -1.21 24.61 -32.61
CA LEU A 451 0.08 23.98 -32.89
C LEU A 451 0.20 22.62 -32.19
N THR A 452 -0.20 22.55 -30.92
CA THR A 452 -0.11 21.32 -30.10
C THR A 452 -1.06 20.24 -30.61
N VAL A 453 -2.31 20.59 -30.95
CA VAL A 453 -3.29 19.67 -31.55
C VAL A 453 -2.77 19.09 -32.86
N THR A 454 -2.16 19.92 -33.70
CA THR A 454 -1.59 19.48 -34.98
C THR A 454 -0.45 18.47 -34.76
N LYS A 455 0.49 18.75 -33.84
CA LYS A 455 1.57 17.82 -33.48
C LYS A 455 1.04 16.49 -32.94
N MET A 456 0.06 16.55 -32.04
CA MET A 456 -0.55 15.37 -31.43
C MET A 456 -1.26 14.49 -32.46
N SER A 457 -1.94 15.10 -33.45
CA SER A 457 -2.59 14.37 -34.54
C SER A 457 -1.58 13.55 -35.36
N THR A 458 -0.40 14.09 -35.64
CA THR A 458 0.67 13.40 -36.37
C THR A 458 1.23 12.21 -35.58
N ILE A 459 1.42 12.37 -34.27
CA ILE A 459 1.90 11.30 -33.39
C ILE A 459 0.89 10.15 -33.30
N VAL A 460 -0.40 10.47 -33.17
CA VAL A 460 -1.47 9.46 -33.13
C VAL A 460 -1.51 8.64 -34.42
N GLU A 461 -1.35 9.28 -35.58
CA GLU A 461 -1.28 8.59 -36.88
C GLU A 461 -0.09 7.62 -36.94
N GLN A 462 1.10 8.07 -36.50
CA GLN A 462 2.31 7.24 -36.44
C GLN A 462 2.19 6.07 -35.47
N MET A 463 1.55 6.25 -34.31
CA MET A 463 1.37 5.19 -33.32
C MET A 463 0.40 4.10 -33.79
N LYS A 464 -0.66 4.48 -34.52
CA LYS A 464 -1.62 3.52 -35.11
C LYS A 464 -0.97 2.58 -36.13
N GLU A 465 0.06 3.04 -36.85
CA GLU A 465 0.79 2.18 -37.78
C GLU A 465 1.68 1.14 -37.08
N ILE A 466 2.21 1.46 -35.90
CA ILE A 466 3.09 0.57 -35.11
C ILE A 466 2.27 -0.51 -34.37
N GLU A 467 1.07 -0.18 -33.92
CA GLU A 467 0.22 -0.97 -33.02
C GLU A 467 -0.23 -2.32 -33.59
N LYS A 468 -0.53 -2.41 -34.90
CA LYS A 468 -1.17 -3.62 -35.47
C LYS A 468 -0.23 -4.79 -35.82
N PRO A 469 0.93 -4.60 -36.48
CA PRO A 469 1.74 -5.74 -36.93
C PRO A 469 2.95 -6.09 -36.03
N THR A 470 3.45 -5.15 -35.21
CA THR A 470 4.79 -5.26 -34.62
C THR A 470 4.80 -5.84 -33.22
N MET A 471 3.88 -5.40 -32.33
CA MET A 471 3.80 -5.91 -30.94
C MET A 471 3.33 -7.37 -30.87
N LYS A 472 2.36 -7.75 -31.72
CA LYS A 472 1.82 -9.11 -31.74
C LYS A 472 2.88 -10.14 -32.16
N ARG A 473 3.66 -9.81 -33.21
CA ARG A 473 4.80 -10.63 -33.65
C ARG A 473 5.90 -10.73 -32.61
N THR A 474 6.20 -9.66 -31.87
CA THR A 474 7.23 -9.72 -30.82
C THR A 474 6.81 -10.58 -29.64
N SER A 475 5.53 -10.56 -29.24
CA SER A 475 4.98 -11.47 -28.22
C SER A 475 5.07 -12.93 -28.66
N GLU A 476 4.57 -13.26 -29.86
CA GLU A 476 4.58 -14.62 -30.41
C GLU A 476 6.01 -15.18 -30.58
N THR A 477 6.97 -14.33 -30.98
CA THR A 477 8.37 -14.73 -31.12
C THR A 477 9.04 -14.96 -29.75
N ALA A 478 8.69 -14.17 -28.74
CA ALA A 478 9.21 -14.32 -27.37
C ALA A 478 8.67 -15.61 -26.71
N GLU A 479 7.38 -15.88 -26.86
CA GLU A 479 6.73 -17.11 -26.37
C GLU A 479 7.35 -18.36 -27.01
N SER A 480 7.49 -18.37 -28.34
CA SER A 480 8.14 -19.47 -29.06
C SER A 480 9.60 -19.67 -28.62
N GLY A 481 10.32 -18.58 -28.31
CA GLY A 481 11.70 -18.65 -27.81
C GLY A 481 11.82 -19.26 -26.41
N ILE A 482 10.85 -18.99 -25.54
CA ILE A 482 10.76 -19.57 -24.19
C ILE A 482 10.47 -21.07 -24.28
N ASP A 483 9.48 -21.46 -25.08
CA ASP A 483 9.10 -22.86 -25.25
C ASP A 483 10.25 -23.73 -25.79
N GLU A 484 11.02 -23.19 -26.75
CA GLU A 484 12.16 -23.91 -27.29
C GLU A 484 13.30 -24.04 -26.28
N ALA A 485 13.52 -23.03 -25.44
CA ALA A 485 14.49 -23.09 -24.35
C ALA A 485 14.09 -24.14 -23.30
N VAL A 486 12.81 -24.21 -22.93
CA VAL A 486 12.28 -25.21 -21.98
C VAL A 486 12.43 -26.63 -22.55
N LYS A 487 12.11 -26.84 -23.83
CA LYS A 487 12.30 -28.14 -24.51
C LYS A 487 13.77 -28.58 -24.50
N LYS A 488 14.71 -27.67 -24.75
CA LYS A 488 16.15 -27.94 -24.72
C LYS A 488 16.64 -28.32 -23.32
N ILE A 489 16.16 -27.64 -22.28
CA ILE A 489 16.53 -27.94 -20.88
C ILE A 489 15.99 -29.31 -20.47
N THR A 490 14.72 -29.59 -20.78
CA THR A 490 14.07 -30.86 -20.41
C THR A 490 14.78 -32.06 -21.03
N LYS A 491 15.13 -31.99 -22.32
CA LYS A 491 15.91 -33.04 -23.01
C LYS A 491 17.29 -33.26 -22.39
N ALA A 492 17.95 -32.19 -21.92
CA ALA A 492 19.26 -32.31 -21.30
C ALA A 492 19.19 -32.95 -19.89
N ILE A 493 18.11 -32.68 -19.14
CA ILE A 493 17.85 -33.31 -17.84
C ILE A 493 17.56 -34.79 -18.04
N SER A 494 16.67 -35.15 -18.98
CA SER A 494 16.31 -36.56 -19.23
C SER A 494 17.53 -37.38 -19.64
N PHE A 495 18.35 -36.87 -20.57
CA PHE A 495 19.58 -37.55 -20.99
C PHE A 495 20.57 -37.80 -19.83
N THR A 496 20.68 -36.83 -18.91
CA THR A 496 21.59 -36.97 -17.75
C THR A 496 21.05 -37.99 -16.75
N LYS A 497 19.73 -38.05 -16.57
CA LYS A 497 19.06 -39.05 -15.75
C LYS A 497 19.32 -40.45 -16.32
N ASP A 498 19.08 -40.65 -17.60
CA ASP A 498 19.14 -41.97 -18.24
C ASP A 498 20.58 -42.52 -18.22
N ASN A 499 21.59 -41.71 -18.59
CA ASN A 499 22.99 -42.12 -18.51
C ASN A 499 23.43 -42.53 -17.10
N LYS A 500 22.96 -41.83 -16.06
CA LYS A 500 23.31 -42.17 -14.68
C LYS A 500 22.58 -43.40 -14.16
N LEU A 501 21.39 -43.71 -14.68
CA LEU A 501 20.73 -44.98 -14.41
C LEU A 501 21.50 -46.15 -15.04
N ASP A 502 21.99 -45.99 -16.26
CA ASP A 502 22.75 -47.03 -16.96
C ASP A 502 24.09 -47.35 -16.27
N GLU A 503 24.82 -46.33 -15.80
CA GLU A 503 26.08 -46.49 -15.07
C GLU A 503 25.89 -47.31 -13.77
N VAL A 504 24.77 -47.07 -13.08
CA VAL A 504 24.42 -47.75 -11.83
C VAL A 504 24.03 -49.20 -12.08
N GLN A 505 23.23 -49.43 -13.12
CA GLN A 505 22.86 -50.78 -13.52
C GLN A 505 24.12 -51.59 -13.85
N SER A 506 25.05 -51.01 -14.59
CA SER A 506 26.32 -51.65 -14.94
C SER A 506 27.18 -51.98 -13.72
N GLN A 507 27.25 -51.07 -12.74
CA GLN A 507 27.99 -51.32 -11.50
C GLN A 507 27.33 -52.40 -10.64
N PHE A 508 26.01 -52.39 -10.53
CA PHE A 508 25.26 -53.44 -9.84
C PHE A 508 25.49 -54.81 -10.48
N ASP A 509 25.46 -54.89 -11.82
CA ASP A 509 25.66 -56.15 -12.54
C ASP A 509 27.09 -56.70 -12.31
N MET A 510 28.13 -55.85 -12.33
CA MET A 510 29.51 -56.27 -12.03
C MET A 510 29.67 -56.78 -10.58
N GLU A 511 29.12 -56.08 -9.59
CA GLU A 511 29.17 -56.51 -8.18
C GLU A 511 28.40 -57.83 -7.95
N MET A 512 27.30 -58.02 -8.68
CA MET A 512 26.52 -59.26 -8.64
C MET A 512 27.27 -60.44 -9.27
N GLU A 513 28.01 -60.23 -10.36
CA GLU A 513 28.85 -61.26 -10.97
C GLU A 513 30.00 -61.70 -10.04
N GLU A 514 30.66 -60.75 -9.38
CA GLU A 514 31.71 -61.04 -8.38
C GLU A 514 31.15 -61.83 -7.20
N PHE A 515 29.99 -61.42 -6.66
CA PHE A 515 29.30 -62.14 -5.59
C PHE A 515 28.92 -63.57 -6.00
N GLN A 516 28.40 -63.76 -7.21
CA GLN A 516 28.06 -65.08 -7.75
C GLN A 516 29.29 -65.98 -7.87
N TYR A 517 30.42 -65.42 -8.34
CA TYR A 517 31.67 -66.15 -8.45
C TYR A 517 32.17 -66.63 -7.09
N ASP A 518 32.18 -65.74 -6.09
CA ASP A 518 32.60 -66.06 -4.72
C ASP A 518 31.70 -67.12 -4.08
N LEU A 519 30.38 -66.98 -4.24
CA LEU A 519 29.41 -67.96 -3.74
C LEU A 519 29.70 -69.34 -4.32
N LYS A 520 29.89 -69.43 -5.64
CA LYS A 520 30.18 -70.70 -6.33
C LYS A 520 31.50 -71.32 -5.88
N ASN A 521 32.54 -70.51 -5.63
CA ASN A 521 33.80 -71.02 -5.12
C ASN A 521 33.67 -71.54 -3.68
N LYS A 522 32.88 -70.86 -2.83
CA LYS A 522 32.57 -71.32 -1.46
C LYS A 522 31.74 -72.61 -1.46
N GLU A 523 30.74 -72.73 -2.33
CA GLU A 523 29.96 -73.97 -2.52
C GLU A 523 30.86 -75.13 -2.93
N ARG A 524 31.80 -74.91 -3.86
CA ARG A 524 32.78 -75.94 -4.27
C ARG A 524 33.67 -76.40 -3.10
N ILE A 525 34.15 -75.46 -2.28
CA ILE A 525 34.97 -75.79 -1.10
C ILE A 525 34.13 -76.59 -0.09
N TYR A 526 32.88 -76.19 0.15
CA TYR A 526 31.95 -76.90 1.02
C TYR A 526 31.71 -78.34 0.54
N GLU A 527 31.51 -78.55 -0.76
CA GLU A 527 31.31 -79.89 -1.34
C GLU A 527 32.57 -80.76 -1.20
N GLN A 528 33.77 -80.19 -1.42
CA GLN A 528 35.04 -80.88 -1.18
C GLN A 528 35.21 -81.28 0.29
N GLN A 529 34.90 -80.37 1.22
CA GLN A 529 34.90 -80.65 2.66
C GLN A 529 33.96 -81.80 3.02
N ASN A 530 32.73 -81.77 2.49
CA ASN A 530 31.73 -82.81 2.74
C ASN A 530 32.19 -84.18 2.22
N ASN A 531 32.75 -84.24 1.01
CA ASN A 531 33.27 -85.47 0.42
C ASN A 531 34.43 -86.09 1.21
N ILE A 532 35.33 -85.25 1.77
CA ILE A 532 36.40 -85.74 2.65
C ILE A 532 35.80 -86.30 3.94
N CYS A 533 34.84 -85.59 4.56
CA CYS A 533 34.15 -86.06 5.77
C CYS A 533 33.50 -87.43 5.54
N GLU A 534 32.71 -87.59 4.48
CA GLU A 534 32.07 -88.86 4.12
C GLU A 534 33.08 -89.98 3.83
N SER A 535 34.24 -89.64 3.26
CA SER A 535 35.30 -90.61 2.98
C SER A 535 35.99 -91.08 4.26
N LEU A 536 36.19 -90.17 5.23
CA LEU A 536 36.72 -90.51 6.55
C LEU A 536 35.73 -91.33 7.36
N GLU A 537 34.44 -90.97 7.35
CA GLU A 537 33.37 -91.75 7.99
C GLU A 537 33.32 -93.18 7.46
N ARG A 538 33.40 -93.36 6.14
CA ARG A 538 33.49 -94.71 5.53
C ARG A 538 34.75 -95.46 5.95
N LEU A 539 35.89 -94.77 6.01
CA LEU A 539 37.16 -95.37 6.40
C LEU A 539 37.15 -95.87 7.85
N MET A 540 36.45 -95.18 8.75
CA MET A 540 36.27 -95.59 10.15
C MET A 540 35.60 -96.96 10.32
N HIS A 541 34.90 -97.46 9.30
CA HIS A 541 34.23 -98.76 9.32
C HIS A 541 35.05 -99.89 8.67
N VAL A 542 36.27 -99.62 8.19
CA VAL A 542 37.15 -100.64 7.58
C VAL A 542 37.78 -101.53 8.65
N SER A 543 37.64 -102.85 8.52
CA SER A 543 38.06 -103.85 9.53
C SER A 543 39.51 -104.32 9.42
N HIS A 544 40.26 -103.92 8.39
CA HIS A 544 41.65 -104.33 8.17
C HIS A 544 42.62 -103.16 8.36
N ASP A 545 43.44 -103.24 9.41
CA ASP A 545 44.32 -102.15 9.86
C ASP A 545 45.28 -101.63 8.78
N ILE A 546 45.82 -102.51 7.93
CA ILE A 546 46.74 -102.12 6.87
C ILE A 546 46.03 -101.28 5.79
N THR A 547 44.79 -101.62 5.46
CA THR A 547 43.97 -100.86 4.50
C THR A 547 43.56 -99.51 5.10
N PHE A 548 43.23 -99.48 6.40
CA PHE A 548 42.93 -98.23 7.10
C PHE A 548 44.12 -97.26 7.05
N ILE A 549 45.31 -97.72 7.44
CA ILE A 549 46.52 -96.88 7.51
C ILE A 549 46.90 -96.36 6.12
N THR A 550 46.87 -97.20 5.08
CA THR A 550 47.26 -96.78 3.72
C THR A 550 46.25 -95.81 3.10
N SER A 551 44.95 -96.01 3.30
CA SER A 551 43.91 -95.08 2.84
C SER A 551 43.89 -93.77 3.63
N TYR A 552 44.12 -93.81 4.95
CA TYR A 552 44.21 -92.61 5.79
C TYR A 552 45.42 -91.75 5.41
N GLU A 553 46.59 -92.35 5.20
CA GLU A 553 47.80 -91.60 4.82
C GLU A 553 47.65 -90.93 3.45
N THR A 554 46.78 -91.48 2.57
CA THR A 554 46.41 -90.84 1.31
C THR A 554 45.48 -89.62 1.53
N LEU A 555 44.44 -89.77 2.36
CA LEU A 555 43.48 -88.70 2.68
C LEU A 555 44.07 -87.59 3.55
N LYS A 556 45.13 -87.87 4.29
CA LYS A 556 45.83 -86.92 5.15
C LYS A 556 46.27 -85.68 4.37
N ARG A 557 46.71 -85.86 3.13
CA ARG A 557 47.08 -84.75 2.25
C ARG A 557 45.87 -83.87 1.91
N ASP A 558 44.75 -84.50 1.55
CA ASP A 558 43.51 -83.79 1.22
C ASP A 558 42.94 -83.02 2.42
N ILE A 559 43.10 -83.56 3.64
CA ILE A 559 42.74 -82.87 4.90
C ILE A 559 43.58 -81.61 5.10
N TYR A 560 44.90 -81.73 4.92
CA TYR A 560 45.81 -80.58 5.08
C TYR A 560 45.49 -79.47 4.07
N ASP A 561 45.33 -79.81 2.81
CA ASP A 561 45.08 -78.87 1.71
C ASP A 561 43.77 -78.07 1.91
N ILE A 562 42.75 -78.67 2.55
CA ILE A 562 41.48 -77.98 2.86
C ILE A 562 41.54 -77.19 4.18
N SER A 563 42.31 -77.65 5.17
CA SER A 563 42.42 -76.96 6.47
C SER A 563 43.10 -75.59 6.37
N ASP A 564 44.02 -75.42 5.42
CA ASP A 564 44.74 -74.17 5.17
C ASP A 564 43.80 -73.06 4.61
N TYR A 565 42.71 -73.46 3.93
CA TYR A 565 41.70 -72.54 3.38
C TYR A 565 40.81 -71.86 4.43
N VAL A 566 40.69 -72.45 5.63
CA VAL A 566 39.82 -71.94 6.71
C VAL A 566 40.56 -70.90 7.58
N GLY A 567 41.88 -70.79 7.45
CA GLY A 567 42.75 -69.94 8.27
C GLY A 567 42.60 -68.42 8.07
N GLU A 568 41.98 -67.96 6.98
CA GLU A 568 41.83 -66.53 6.68
C GLU A 568 40.39 -66.01 6.89
N ARG A 569 40.16 -65.51 8.12
CA ARG A 569 39.18 -64.47 8.54
C ARG A 569 37.76 -64.54 7.97
N GLU A 570 36.84 -65.15 8.71
CA GLU A 570 35.41 -64.85 8.59
C GLU A 570 35.03 -63.59 9.39
N GLN A 571 35.05 -62.43 8.74
CA GLN A 571 34.12 -61.36 9.09
C GLN A 571 32.93 -61.46 8.14
N LYS A 572 31.70 -61.55 8.68
CA LYS A 572 30.46 -61.46 7.90
C LYS A 572 30.47 -60.15 7.09
N GLN A 573 30.88 -60.22 5.83
CA GLN A 573 30.77 -59.11 4.90
C GLN A 573 29.29 -59.03 4.50
N VAL A 574 28.53 -58.20 5.23
CA VAL A 574 27.16 -57.87 4.87
C VAL A 574 27.22 -56.96 3.65
N TYR A 575 27.03 -57.51 2.45
CA TYR A 575 26.88 -56.72 1.23
C TYR A 575 25.63 -55.85 1.37
N LYS A 576 25.80 -54.57 1.72
CA LYS A 576 24.73 -53.58 1.88
C LYS A 576 24.92 -52.51 0.81
N PHE A 577 24.04 -52.51 -0.19
CA PHE A 577 24.00 -51.45 -1.19
C PHE A 577 23.55 -50.12 -0.56
N ASP A 578 24.37 -49.07 -0.62
CA ASP A 578 24.05 -47.76 -0.05
C ASP A 578 23.05 -46.98 -0.92
N LYS A 579 21.76 -47.24 -0.68
CA LYS A 579 20.65 -46.55 -1.35
C LYS A 579 20.62 -45.04 -1.09
N LYS A 580 21.17 -44.56 0.04
CA LYS A 580 21.07 -43.14 0.44
C LYS A 580 22.18 -42.30 -0.17
N GLY A 581 23.42 -42.77 -0.13
CA GLY A 581 24.54 -42.12 -0.81
C GLY A 581 24.28 -41.97 -2.31
N PHE A 582 23.69 -43.00 -2.91
CA PHE A 582 23.35 -43.03 -4.34
C PHE A 582 22.34 -41.94 -4.76
N VAL A 583 21.20 -41.83 -4.07
CA VAL A 583 20.20 -40.79 -4.39
C VAL A 583 20.82 -39.40 -4.24
N GLN A 584 21.68 -39.22 -3.23
CA GLN A 584 22.37 -37.95 -3.00
C GLN A 584 23.38 -37.62 -4.11
N GLU A 585 24.10 -38.61 -4.64
CA GLU A 585 25.05 -38.42 -5.74
C GLU A 585 24.37 -38.04 -7.06
N VAL A 586 23.24 -38.69 -7.40
CA VAL A 586 22.44 -38.33 -8.58
C VAL A 586 21.90 -36.91 -8.46
N VAL A 587 21.35 -36.55 -7.30
CA VAL A 587 20.87 -35.19 -7.02
C VAL A 587 22.02 -34.17 -7.14
N ASN A 588 23.18 -34.48 -6.55
CA ASN A 588 24.36 -33.60 -6.60
C ASN A 588 24.93 -33.46 -8.03
N ALA A 589 24.90 -34.50 -8.85
CA ALA A 589 25.35 -34.47 -10.24
C ALA A 589 24.41 -33.62 -11.12
N ILE A 590 23.10 -33.72 -10.91
CA ILE A 590 22.10 -32.87 -11.57
C ILE A 590 22.32 -31.40 -11.17
N VAL A 591 22.43 -31.12 -9.86
CA VAL A 591 22.62 -29.76 -9.32
C VAL A 591 23.96 -29.15 -9.78
N SER A 592 25.07 -29.89 -9.68
CA SER A 592 26.40 -29.43 -10.10
C SER A 592 26.51 -29.26 -11.63
N GLY A 593 25.82 -30.08 -12.43
CA GLY A 593 25.67 -29.90 -13.87
C GLY A 593 24.99 -28.56 -14.23
N PHE A 594 24.02 -28.14 -13.42
CA PHE A 594 23.41 -26.79 -13.53
C PHE A 594 24.38 -25.69 -13.14
N GLU A 595 25.16 -25.85 -12.07
CA GLU A 595 26.14 -24.85 -11.59
C GLU A 595 27.35 -24.69 -12.53
N MET A 596 27.87 -25.77 -13.11
CA MET A 596 28.93 -25.72 -14.13
C MET A 596 28.46 -25.05 -15.42
N ARG A 597 27.20 -25.27 -15.84
CA ARG A 597 26.60 -24.55 -16.97
C ARG A 597 26.36 -23.07 -16.64
N LYS A 598 26.06 -22.73 -15.37
CA LYS A 598 26.00 -21.34 -14.86
C LYS A 598 27.38 -20.66 -14.93
N ARG A 599 28.47 -21.37 -14.57
CA ARG A 599 29.87 -20.89 -14.70
C ARG A 599 30.34 -20.78 -16.17
N LYS A 600 29.97 -21.71 -17.07
CA LYS A 600 30.28 -21.61 -18.51
C LYS A 600 29.47 -20.51 -19.21
N LYS A 601 28.19 -20.29 -18.85
CA LYS A 601 27.40 -19.15 -19.37
C LYS A 601 27.82 -17.80 -18.80
N SER A 602 28.24 -17.72 -17.52
CA SER A 602 28.76 -16.46 -16.95
C SER A 602 30.09 -16.05 -17.59
N ARG A 603 30.90 -17.01 -18.04
CA ARG A 603 32.14 -16.74 -18.78
C ARG A 603 31.94 -16.28 -20.22
N ASN A 604 30.77 -16.55 -20.85
CA ASN A 604 30.62 -16.38 -22.31
C ASN A 604 29.47 -15.50 -22.82
N LYS A 605 28.64 -14.79 -22.01
CA LYS A 605 27.66 -13.89 -22.66
C LYS A 605 27.11 -12.62 -22.00
N THR A 606 27.49 -12.19 -20.79
CA THR A 606 26.66 -11.14 -20.13
C THR A 606 27.36 -9.95 -19.45
N ILE A 607 28.63 -9.64 -19.78
CA ILE A 607 29.29 -8.43 -19.21
C ILE A 607 29.81 -7.45 -20.27
N ARG A 608 30.03 -7.86 -21.54
CA ARG A 608 30.58 -6.98 -22.59
C ARG A 608 29.54 -6.33 -23.52
N GLN A 609 28.35 -6.90 -23.70
CA GLN A 609 27.28 -6.29 -24.52
C GLN A 609 26.36 -5.35 -23.72
N TRP A 610 26.13 -5.61 -22.44
CA TRP A 610 25.29 -4.76 -21.58
C TRP A 610 25.97 -3.47 -21.10
N LYS A 611 27.30 -3.47 -20.94
CA LYS A 611 28.07 -2.29 -20.48
C LYS A 611 28.22 -1.17 -21.53
N ARG A 612 27.79 -1.37 -22.77
CA ARG A 612 27.80 -0.32 -23.82
C ARG A 612 26.48 0.44 -23.97
N LEU A 613 25.37 -0.06 -23.41
CA LEU A 613 24.06 0.59 -23.50
C LEU A 613 23.63 1.33 -22.23
N VAL A 614 24.39 1.22 -21.12
CA VAL A 614 23.99 1.79 -19.80
C VAL A 614 25.03 2.78 -19.24
N LYS A 615 25.82 3.44 -20.10
CA LYS A 615 26.71 4.55 -19.67
C LYS A 615 26.01 5.90 -19.82
N LYS A 616 25.04 6.18 -18.95
CA LYS A 616 24.72 7.53 -18.44
C LYS A 616 23.91 7.40 -17.13
N ARG A 617 24.63 7.67 -16.03
CA ARG A 617 24.23 7.90 -14.61
C ARG A 617 24.01 6.69 -13.68
N PRO A 618 24.45 6.78 -12.41
CA PRO A 618 24.58 5.65 -11.48
C PRO A 618 23.40 5.50 -10.50
N LEU A 619 23.15 4.23 -10.10
CA LEU A 619 22.81 3.65 -8.77
C LEU A 619 22.09 4.57 -7.76
N GLU A 620 20.99 4.14 -7.10
CA GLU A 620 21.01 3.06 -6.09
C GLU A 620 19.74 2.19 -6.07
N ILE A 621 19.96 0.91 -5.82
CA ILE A 621 18.97 -0.11 -5.50
C ILE A 621 18.80 -0.10 -3.98
N GLY A 622 17.60 0.23 -3.50
CA GLY A 622 17.21 0.09 -2.10
C GLY A 622 15.70 0.24 -1.94
N LYS A 623 15.10 -0.67 -1.17
CA LYS A 623 13.73 -0.68 -0.63
C LYS A 623 12.64 -1.40 -1.43
N TYR A 624 12.39 -2.64 -1.03
CA TYR A 624 11.05 -3.21 -0.94
C TYR A 624 10.29 -2.49 0.19
N THR A 625 9.48 -1.48 -0.13
CA THR A 625 8.38 -0.92 0.72
C THR A 625 7.71 0.20 -0.08
N GLU A 626 6.98 -0.13 -1.16
CA GLU A 626 6.36 0.90 -2.01
C GLU A 626 5.13 0.38 -2.78
N ILE A 627 4.15 -0.17 -2.04
CA ILE A 627 2.81 -0.48 -2.60
C ILE A 627 1.70 0.41 -1.99
N LEU A 628 2.04 1.36 -1.10
CA LEU A 628 1.09 2.33 -0.55
C LEU A 628 1.31 3.78 -1.01
N LEU A 629 2.08 3.99 -2.07
CA LEU A 629 2.45 5.32 -2.59
C LEU A 629 1.75 5.73 -3.90
N HIS A 630 0.59 5.15 -4.23
CA HIS A 630 -0.15 5.54 -5.43
C HIS A 630 -1.62 5.95 -5.23
N ILE A 631 -2.09 6.27 -4.02
CA ILE A 631 -3.44 6.89 -3.85
C ILE A 631 -3.40 8.41 -3.61
N ALA A 632 -2.25 9.03 -3.36
CA ALA A 632 -2.13 10.49 -3.28
C ALA A 632 -1.49 11.05 -4.56
#